data_AF-A0A6I8MBI9-F1
#
_entry.id   AF-A0A6I8MBI9-F1
#
_cell.length_a   1.000
_cell.length_b   1.000
_cell.length_c   1.000
_cell.angle_alpha   90.00
_cell.angle_beta   90.00
_cell.angle_gamma   90.00
#
_symmetry.space_group_name_H-M   'P 1'
#
loop_
_entity.id
_entity.type
_entity.pdbx_description
1 polymer ?
#
loop_
_entity_poly.entity_id
_entity_poly.type
_entity_poly.pdbx_seq_one_letter_code
_entity_poly.pdbx_strand_id
1 'polypeptide(L)'
;MPIERLPMKVQPAAYRVRAFLMTDSTALLLLFIVQIAVGFYYLPNVLGDPLQWHRPVESIMPITAWAWVHIAVGLLCLVAAFTDRGHIDVVALAAATGLNLSWTFSLLAAAVEHDQAVLWLVGVLILAMTVSLMWAVWRGKRGDIPLAEDRGRV
;
A
#
# COMPACT_ATOMS: atom_id res chain seq x y z
N MET A 1 -14.60 -21.23 -6.19
CA MET A 1 -16.02 -21.65 -6.09
C MET A 1 -16.73 -21.30 -7.38
N PRO A 2 -17.63 -22.15 -7.91
CA PRO A 2 -18.41 -21.81 -9.09
C PRO A 2 -19.41 -20.71 -8.73
N ILE A 3 -19.22 -19.51 -9.29
CA ILE A 3 -20.12 -18.36 -9.11
C ILE A 3 -21.53 -18.70 -9.64
N GLU A 4 -21.65 -19.68 -10.54
CA GLU A 4 -22.91 -20.18 -11.09
C GLU A 4 -23.89 -20.71 -10.03
N ARG A 5 -23.40 -21.09 -8.83
CA ARG A 5 -24.27 -21.58 -7.74
C ARG A 5 -24.92 -20.48 -6.91
N LEU A 6 -24.55 -19.21 -7.13
CA LEU A 6 -25.13 -18.08 -6.41
C LEU A 6 -26.49 -17.68 -7.04
N PRO A 7 -27.41 -17.07 -6.27
CA PRO A 7 -28.67 -16.54 -6.81
C PRO A 7 -28.42 -15.61 -8.00
N MET A 8 -29.21 -15.73 -9.07
CA MET A 8 -29.00 -14.98 -10.33
C MET A 8 -28.87 -13.46 -10.12
N LYS A 9 -29.51 -12.90 -9.09
CA LYS A 9 -29.41 -11.46 -8.76
C LYS A 9 -28.04 -11.02 -8.24
N VAL A 10 -27.27 -11.91 -7.60
CA VAL A 10 -25.96 -11.58 -7.00
C VAL A 10 -24.78 -12.03 -7.85
N GLN A 11 -25.00 -12.93 -8.82
CA GLN A 11 -23.97 -13.34 -9.78
C GLN A 11 -23.24 -12.17 -10.47
N PRO A 12 -23.92 -11.15 -11.03
CA PRO A 12 -23.21 -10.04 -11.69
C PRO A 12 -22.34 -9.24 -10.71
N ALA A 13 -22.79 -9.04 -9.48
CA ALA A 13 -21.98 -8.42 -8.44
C ALA A 13 -20.76 -9.30 -8.06
N ALA A 14 -20.95 -10.61 -7.94
CA ALA A 14 -19.87 -11.55 -7.62
C ALA A 14 -18.79 -11.58 -8.71
N TYR A 15 -19.17 -11.54 -9.99
CA TYR A 15 -18.21 -11.43 -11.09
C TYR A 15 -17.45 -10.09 -11.09
N ARG A 16 -18.12 -8.98 -10.79
CA ARG A 16 -17.48 -7.66 -10.66
C ARG A 16 -16.47 -7.62 -9.51
N VAL A 17 -16.84 -8.16 -8.35
CA VAL A 17 -15.93 -8.26 -7.20
C VAL A 17 -14.74 -9.15 -7.53
N ARG A 18 -14.96 -10.31 -8.19
CA ARG A 18 -13.87 -11.18 -8.61
C ARG A 18 -12.93 -10.47 -9.59
N ALA A 19 -13.46 -9.78 -10.59
CA ALA A 19 -12.66 -9.02 -11.55
C ALA A 19 -11.82 -7.96 -10.82
N PHE A 20 -12.44 -7.20 -9.91
CA PHE A 20 -11.76 -6.20 -9.10
C PHE A 20 -10.64 -6.80 -8.22
N LEU A 21 -10.91 -7.92 -7.55
CA LEU A 21 -9.93 -8.62 -6.71
C LEU A 21 -8.75 -9.22 -7.49
N MET A 22 -8.92 -9.44 -8.80
CA MET A 22 -7.87 -9.93 -9.69
C MET A 22 -6.97 -8.81 -10.25
N THR A 23 -7.26 -7.55 -9.92
CA THR A 23 -6.43 -6.39 -10.28
C THR A 23 -5.55 -5.91 -9.11
N ASP A 24 -4.65 -4.98 -9.39
CA ASP A 24 -3.83 -4.28 -8.39
C ASP A 24 -4.68 -3.44 -7.39
N SER A 25 -5.99 -3.27 -7.62
CA SER A 25 -6.87 -2.46 -6.75
C SER A 25 -6.88 -2.93 -5.30
N THR A 26 -6.74 -4.24 -5.04
CA THR A 26 -6.66 -4.75 -3.66
C THR A 26 -5.41 -4.25 -2.93
N ALA A 27 -4.27 -4.21 -3.63
CA ALA A 27 -3.02 -3.70 -3.06
C ALA A 27 -3.11 -2.19 -2.78
N LEU A 28 -3.74 -1.43 -3.70
CA LEU A 28 -4.00 -0.01 -3.52
C LEU A 28 -4.92 0.28 -2.34
N LEU A 29 -5.97 -0.54 -2.13
CA LEU A 29 -6.84 -0.40 -0.95
C LEU A 29 -6.11 -0.70 0.36
N LEU A 30 -5.25 -1.71 0.39
CA LEU A 30 -4.42 -2.01 1.56
C LEU A 30 -3.48 -0.84 1.86
N LEU A 31 -2.84 -0.28 0.84
CA LEU A 31 -1.99 0.91 0.99
C LEU A 31 -2.79 2.11 1.48
N PHE A 32 -4.00 2.35 0.96
CA PHE A 32 -4.89 3.39 1.47
C PHE A 32 -5.13 3.25 2.97
N ILE A 33 -5.51 2.05 3.44
CA ILE A 33 -5.79 1.81 4.86
C ILE A 33 -4.55 2.10 5.71
N VAL A 34 -3.39 1.58 5.31
CA VAL A 34 -2.14 1.78 6.04
C VAL A 34 -1.76 3.26 6.09
N GLN A 35 -1.80 3.96 4.95
CA GLN A 35 -1.39 5.36 4.89
C GLN A 35 -2.35 6.26 5.69
N ILE A 36 -3.65 6.00 5.64
CA ILE A 36 -4.62 6.75 6.46
C ILE A 36 -4.40 6.49 7.95
N ALA A 37 -4.17 5.24 8.35
CA ALA A 37 -3.90 4.92 9.76
C ALA A 37 -2.64 5.62 10.28
N VAL A 38 -1.56 5.63 9.49
CA VAL A 38 -0.32 6.35 9.82
C VAL A 38 -0.53 7.86 9.86
N GLY A 39 -1.26 8.42 8.89
CA GLY A 39 -1.59 9.84 8.87
C GLY A 39 -2.40 10.27 10.10
N PHE A 40 -3.40 9.50 10.50
CA PHE A 40 -4.17 9.78 11.72
C PHE A 40 -3.35 9.58 12.99
N TYR A 41 -2.42 8.64 13.03
CA TYR A 41 -1.52 8.46 14.16
C TYR A 41 -0.65 9.70 14.43
N TYR A 42 -0.24 10.41 13.37
CA TYR A 42 0.57 11.62 13.50
C TYR A 42 -0.22 12.93 13.62
N LEU A 43 -1.55 12.91 13.48
CA LEU A 43 -2.39 14.07 13.71
C LEU A 43 -2.58 14.31 15.21
N PRO A 44 -2.40 15.56 15.69
CA PRO A 44 -2.58 15.88 17.10
C PRO A 44 -4.04 15.65 17.50
N ASN A 45 -4.23 15.13 18.72
CA ASN A 45 -5.54 14.87 19.34
C ASN A 45 -6.40 13.77 18.70
N VAL A 46 -5.89 12.99 17.74
CA VAL A 46 -6.66 11.89 17.13
C VAL A 46 -6.46 10.58 17.89
N LEU A 47 -5.21 10.16 18.13
CA LEU A 47 -4.87 8.91 18.80
C LEU A 47 -4.09 9.10 20.11
N GLY A 48 -4.04 10.33 20.64
CA GLY A 48 -3.23 10.71 21.80
C GLY A 48 -1.88 11.29 21.38
N ASP A 49 -1.01 11.53 22.36
CA ASP A 49 0.32 12.07 22.10
C ASP A 49 1.18 10.97 21.47
N PRO A 50 1.61 11.09 20.20
CA PRO A 50 2.32 10.03 19.52
C PRO A 50 3.65 9.79 20.25
N LEU A 51 4.00 8.51 20.47
CA LEU A 51 5.19 8.07 21.22
C LEU A 51 6.39 9.03 21.03
N GLN A 52 6.90 9.58 22.13
CA GLN A 52 8.00 10.58 22.19
C GLN A 52 9.35 9.95 21.82
N TRP A 53 9.41 9.27 20.68
CA TRP A 53 10.60 8.65 20.13
C TRP A 53 11.36 9.64 19.26
N HIS A 54 12.64 9.39 19.03
CA HIS A 54 13.42 10.21 18.12
C HIS A 54 12.94 9.99 16.69
N ARG A 55 12.63 11.08 15.98
CA ARG A 55 12.04 11.06 14.63
C ARG A 55 12.91 11.88 13.69
N PRO A 56 13.92 11.27 13.03
CA PRO A 56 14.79 12.03 12.14
C PRO A 56 14.03 12.75 11.02
N VAL A 57 12.86 12.24 10.64
CA VAL A 57 11.99 12.83 9.61
C VAL A 57 11.46 14.23 9.99
N GLU A 58 11.39 14.55 11.29
CA GLU A 58 11.00 15.89 11.78
C GLU A 58 12.05 16.96 11.45
N SER A 59 13.29 16.55 11.10
CA SER A 59 14.33 17.49 10.63
C SER A 59 14.05 18.09 9.26
N ILE A 60 13.22 17.42 8.44
CA ILE A 60 12.84 17.89 7.09
C ILE A 60 11.61 18.78 7.17
N MET A 61 10.55 18.29 7.84
CA MET A 61 9.33 19.05 8.05
C MET A 61 8.55 18.54 9.28
N PRO A 62 7.64 19.35 9.85
CA PRO A 62 6.88 18.96 11.04
C PRO A 62 6.09 17.67 10.83
N ILE A 63 5.93 16.87 11.88
CA ILE A 63 5.21 15.59 11.82
C ILE A 63 3.77 15.73 11.35
N THR A 64 3.15 16.89 11.60
CA THR A 64 1.81 17.22 11.11
C THR A 64 1.77 17.38 9.58
N ALA A 65 2.82 17.91 8.96
CA ALA A 65 2.93 17.98 7.51
C ALA A 65 3.08 16.58 6.90
N TRP A 66 3.88 15.72 7.56
CA TRP A 66 4.00 14.32 7.17
C TRP A 66 2.69 13.55 7.30
N ALA A 67 1.92 13.81 8.37
CA ALA A 67 0.59 13.24 8.54
C ALA A 67 -0.31 13.51 7.32
N TRP A 68 -0.30 14.76 6.83
CA TRP A 68 -1.03 15.14 5.62
C TRP A 68 -0.48 14.49 4.35
N VAL A 69 0.83 14.28 4.23
CA VAL A 69 1.41 13.53 3.10
C VAL A 69 0.90 12.10 3.09
N HIS A 70 0.92 11.41 4.23
CA HIS A 70 0.36 10.06 4.35
C HIS A 70 -1.13 10.03 3.96
N ILE A 71 -1.93 10.99 4.44
CA ILE A 71 -3.35 11.09 4.06
C ILE A 71 -3.52 11.32 2.56
N ALA A 72 -2.77 12.25 1.97
CA ALA A 72 -2.87 12.56 0.56
C ALA A 72 -2.48 11.36 -0.34
N VAL A 73 -1.40 10.66 0.01
CA VAL A 73 -0.96 9.45 -0.70
C VAL A 73 -1.98 8.32 -0.51
N GLY A 74 -2.57 8.17 0.69
CA GLY A 74 -3.66 7.24 0.92
C GLY A 74 -4.86 7.53 0.03
N LEU A 75 -5.33 8.78 -0.03
CA LEU A 75 -6.43 9.18 -0.89
C LEU A 75 -6.12 8.96 -2.37
N LEU A 76 -4.87 9.19 -2.79
CA LEU A 76 -4.43 8.85 -4.15
C LEU A 76 -4.58 7.35 -4.42
N CYS A 77 -4.17 6.48 -3.50
CA CYS A 77 -4.37 5.03 -3.62
C CYS A 77 -5.86 4.65 -3.67
N LEU A 78 -6.72 5.31 -2.89
CA LEU A 78 -8.16 5.08 -2.93
C LEU A 78 -8.75 5.43 -4.29
N VAL A 79 -8.43 6.61 -4.83
CA VAL A 79 -8.92 7.05 -6.15
C VAL A 79 -8.40 6.13 -7.25
N ALA A 80 -7.11 5.78 -7.20
CA ALA A 80 -6.49 4.86 -8.15
C ALA A 80 -7.19 3.49 -8.15
N ALA A 81 -7.52 2.94 -6.98
CA ALA A 81 -8.17 1.64 -6.87
C ALA A 81 -9.50 1.53 -7.65
N PHE A 82 -10.20 2.65 -7.89
CA PHE A 82 -11.48 2.69 -8.61
C PHE A 82 -11.40 3.32 -10.00
N THR A 83 -10.21 3.72 -10.47
CA THR A 83 -10.05 4.39 -11.75
C THR A 83 -9.34 3.48 -12.75
N ASP A 84 -9.96 3.15 -13.89
CA ASP A 84 -9.38 2.29 -14.95
C ASP A 84 -8.20 2.93 -15.72
N ARG A 85 -7.52 3.93 -15.15
CA ARG A 85 -6.41 4.64 -15.81
C ARG A 85 -5.09 4.04 -15.35
N GLY A 86 -4.59 3.04 -16.08
CA GLY A 86 -3.39 2.26 -15.71
C GLY A 86 -2.10 3.04 -15.43
N HIS A 87 -2.00 4.34 -15.74
CA HIS A 87 -0.89 5.19 -15.29
C HIS A 87 -1.03 5.68 -13.84
N ILE A 88 -2.25 5.94 -13.37
CA ILE A 88 -2.51 6.46 -12.02
C ILE A 88 -2.16 5.39 -10.98
N ASP A 89 -2.50 4.14 -11.25
CA ASP A 89 -2.26 3.01 -10.35
C ASP A 89 -0.77 2.80 -10.09
N VAL A 90 0.04 2.89 -11.16
CA VAL A 90 1.51 2.77 -11.06
C VAL A 90 2.09 3.91 -10.24
N VAL A 91 1.62 5.15 -10.46
CA VAL A 91 2.08 6.32 -9.70
C VAL A 91 1.67 6.21 -8.23
N ALA A 92 0.43 5.82 -7.95
CA ALA A 92 -0.08 5.65 -6.59
C ALA A 92 0.70 4.55 -5.84
N LEU A 93 0.91 3.40 -6.49
CA LEU A 93 1.70 2.30 -5.95
C LEU A 93 3.15 2.74 -5.68
N ALA A 94 3.80 3.41 -6.64
CA ALA A 94 5.16 3.88 -6.49
C ALA A 94 5.30 4.92 -5.38
N ALA A 95 4.37 5.87 -5.29
CA ALA A 95 4.36 6.90 -4.26
C ALA A 95 4.19 6.31 -2.86
N ALA A 96 3.19 5.44 -2.66
CA ALA A 96 2.94 4.82 -1.36
C ALA A 96 4.05 3.86 -0.93
N THR A 97 4.60 3.08 -1.86
CA THR A 97 5.71 2.17 -1.58
C THR A 97 6.99 2.95 -1.30
N GLY A 98 7.29 3.98 -2.09
CA GLY A 98 8.44 4.85 -1.89
C GLY A 98 8.38 5.58 -0.55
N LEU A 99 7.20 6.05 -0.15
CA LEU A 99 6.97 6.67 1.16
C LEU A 99 7.21 5.67 2.30
N ASN A 100 6.71 4.43 2.18
CA ASN A 100 6.96 3.41 3.21
C ASN A 100 8.44 3.04 3.32
N LEU A 101 9.15 2.93 2.19
CA LEU A 101 10.58 2.65 2.17
C LEU A 101 11.39 3.80 2.77
N SER A 102 11.07 5.06 2.43
CA SER A 102 11.76 6.21 3.04
C SER A 102 11.51 6.27 4.55
N TRP A 103 10.28 6.00 5.01
CA TRP A 103 9.97 5.88 6.44
C TRP A 103 10.80 4.80 7.11
N THR A 104 10.84 3.63 6.50
CA THR A 104 11.59 2.47 6.98
C THR A 104 13.07 2.79 7.16
N PHE A 105 13.72 3.31 6.12
CA PHE A 105 15.16 3.60 6.19
C PHE A 105 15.46 4.73 7.17
N SER A 106 14.58 5.73 7.29
CA SER A 106 14.70 6.76 8.32
C SER A 106 14.67 6.17 9.73
N LEU A 107 13.74 5.25 10.01
CA LEU A 107 13.64 4.58 11.31
C LEU A 107 14.82 3.65 11.60
N LEU A 108 15.31 2.92 10.59
CA LEU A 108 16.49 2.06 10.74
C LEU A 108 17.76 2.88 11.01
N ALA A 109 17.94 4.01 10.32
CA ALA A 109 19.04 4.93 10.60
C ALA A 109 18.94 5.50 12.03
N ALA A 110 17.75 5.98 12.42
CA ALA A 110 17.48 6.47 13.78
C ALA A 110 17.80 5.43 14.86
N ALA A 111 17.47 4.17 14.60
CA ALA A 111 17.70 3.07 15.53
C ALA A 111 19.19 2.88 15.82
N VAL A 112 20.03 3.01 14.79
CA VAL A 112 21.49 2.90 14.92
C VAL A 112 22.09 4.15 15.56
N GLU A 113 21.65 5.34 15.17
CA GLU A 113 22.17 6.62 15.69
C GLU A 113 21.83 6.86 17.16
N HIS A 114 20.64 6.43 17.60
CA HIS A 114 20.13 6.68 18.95
C HIS A 114 20.04 5.44 19.84
N ASP A 115 20.57 4.30 19.37
CA ASP A 115 20.54 3.00 20.07
C ASP A 115 19.12 2.59 20.54
N GLN A 116 18.13 2.79 19.67
CA GLN A 116 16.72 2.53 19.97
C GLN A 116 16.22 1.26 19.28
N ALA A 117 16.27 0.13 19.99
CA ALA A 117 15.82 -1.17 19.49
C ALA A 117 14.35 -1.19 19.00
N VAL A 118 13.49 -0.33 19.55
CA VAL A 118 12.09 -0.25 19.12
C VAL A 118 11.96 0.32 17.70
N LEU A 119 12.79 1.29 17.32
CA LEU A 119 12.80 1.86 15.97
C LEU A 119 13.32 0.84 14.95
N TRP A 120 14.28 0.01 15.36
CA TRP A 120 14.75 -1.11 14.56
C TRP A 120 13.63 -2.10 14.27
N LEU A 121 12.93 -2.57 15.31
CA LEU A 121 11.82 -3.52 15.18
C LEU A 121 10.72 -2.97 14.26
N VAL A 122 10.28 -1.73 14.50
CA VAL A 122 9.23 -1.10 13.68
C VAL A 122 9.69 -0.93 12.23
N GLY A 123 10.91 -0.47 11.99
CA GLY A 123 11.49 -0.33 10.64
C GLY A 123 11.52 -1.67 9.90
N VAL A 124 12.01 -2.74 10.53
CA VAL A 124 12.06 -4.08 9.91
C VAL A 124 10.67 -4.61 9.58
N LEU A 125 9.66 -4.39 10.45
CA LEU A 125 8.29 -4.80 10.19
C LEU A 125 7.69 -4.06 9.00
N ILE A 126 7.89 -2.74 8.90
CA ILE A 126 7.42 -1.95 7.74
C ILE A 126 8.13 -2.41 6.47
N LEU A 127 9.45 -2.68 6.53
CA LEU A 127 10.21 -3.21 5.40
C LEU A 127 9.62 -4.53 4.90
N ALA A 128 9.42 -5.48 5.82
CA ALA A 128 8.92 -6.81 5.51
C ALA A 128 7.53 -6.75 4.87
N MET A 129 6.62 -5.92 5.42
CA MET A 129 5.28 -5.71 4.85
C MET A 129 5.34 -5.07 3.47
N THR A 130 6.17 -4.04 3.29
CA THR A 130 6.30 -3.30 2.03
C THR A 130 6.86 -4.19 0.92
N VAL A 131 7.94 -4.92 1.21
CA VAL A 131 8.55 -5.87 0.25
C VAL A 131 7.58 -7.01 -0.07
N SER A 132 6.84 -7.52 0.92
CA SER A 132 5.84 -8.57 0.72
C SER A 132 4.70 -8.09 -0.21
N LEU A 133 4.25 -6.85 -0.05
CA LEU A 133 3.25 -6.25 -0.93
C LEU A 133 3.79 -6.08 -2.37
N MET A 134 5.00 -5.54 -2.52
CA MET A 134 5.65 -5.42 -3.83
C MET A 134 5.77 -6.78 -4.53
N TRP A 135 6.19 -7.80 -3.78
CA TRP A 135 6.29 -9.17 -4.27
C TRP A 135 4.94 -9.73 -4.71
N ALA A 136 3.88 -9.53 -3.92
CA ALA A 136 2.53 -9.98 -4.25
C ALA A 136 2.01 -9.34 -5.54
N VAL A 137 2.16 -8.02 -5.69
CA VAL A 137 1.76 -7.29 -6.91
C VAL A 137 2.56 -7.76 -8.12
N TRP A 138 3.88 -7.90 -7.97
CA TRP A 138 4.75 -8.37 -9.05
C TRP A 138 4.43 -9.79 -9.51
N ARG A 139 4.11 -10.69 -8.57
CA ARG A 139 3.65 -12.05 -8.87
C ARG A 139 2.31 -12.06 -9.60
N GLY A 140 1.38 -11.18 -9.22
CA GLY A 140 0.11 -10.99 -9.90
C GLY A 140 0.30 -10.65 -11.39
N LYS A 141 1.13 -9.64 -11.69
CA LYS A 141 1.40 -9.22 -13.08
C LYS A 141 2.08 -10.27 -13.95
N ARG A 142 2.87 -11.18 -13.36
CA ARG A 142 3.46 -12.30 -14.11
C ARG A 142 2.41 -13.36 -14.50
N GLY A 143 1.28 -13.43 -13.80
CA GLY A 143 0.16 -14.32 -14.15
C GLY A 143 -0.63 -13.84 -15.39
N ASP A 144 -0.55 -12.55 -15.70
CA ASP A 144 -1.27 -11.92 -16.82
C ASP A 144 -0.50 -11.94 -18.15
N ILE A 145 0.65 -12.62 -18.22
CA ILE A 145 1.37 -12.81 -19.48
C ILE A 145 0.45 -13.62 -20.40
N PRO A 146 -0.02 -13.07 -21.54
CA PRO A 146 -0.75 -13.86 -22.51
C PRO A 146 0.22 -14.95 -22.98
N LEU A 147 -0.03 -16.18 -22.58
CA LEU A 147 0.56 -17.33 -23.26
C LEU A 147 0.04 -17.19 -24.68
N ALA A 148 0.92 -16.76 -25.60
CA ALA A 148 0.59 -16.65 -27.01
C ALA A 148 -0.01 -17.98 -27.42
N GLU A 149 -1.32 -17.95 -27.60
CA GLU A 149 -2.13 -19.08 -28.00
C GLU A 149 -1.47 -19.63 -29.26
N ASP A 150 -1.16 -20.92 -29.15
CA ASP A 150 -0.62 -21.80 -30.16
C ASP A 150 -1.10 -21.39 -31.56
N ARG A 151 -0.30 -20.60 -32.28
CA ARG A 151 -0.57 -20.27 -33.69
C ARG A 151 -0.45 -21.59 -34.43
N GLY A 152 -1.62 -22.15 -34.70
CA GLY A 152 -1.92 -23.27 -35.56
C GLY A 152 -0.75 -23.84 -36.35
N ARG A 153 -0.36 -25.06 -35.98
CA ARG A 153 0.11 -26.05 -36.94
C ARG A 153 -0.93 -27.16 -36.99
N VAL A 154 -1.92 -26.96 -37.85
CA VAL A 154 -2.61 -28.05 -38.55
C VAL A 154 -1.85 -28.28 -39.85
#